data_AF-A0A6P8VUP2-F1
#
_entry.id   AF-A0A6P8VUP2-F1
#
_cell.length_a   1.000
_cell.length_b   1.000
_cell.length_c   1.000
_cell.angle_alpha   90.00
_cell.angle_beta   90.00
_cell.angle_gamma   90.00
#
_symmetry.space_group_name_H-M   'P 1'
#
loop_
_entity.id
_entity.type
_entity.pdbx_description
1 polymer ?
#
loop_
_entity_poly.entity_id
_entity_poly.type
_entity_poly.pdbx_seq_one_letter_code
_entity_poly.pdbx_strand_id
1 'polypeptide(L)'
;MNIAEVPARMSCLLVGPSGARVPLEDRRAVILGRGPDTGVTDKKCSRHQVKVVACYADQDVLVTQLGPNPSFLDDKKLGRSQSGKLTHGGTIFLVDQKYPFKLRYSVSPNGSAANESRKGLKATDKTKGGRNGQEKEAQSSPNIQRSIKDFCSKSPTKSSKRKLSPERGSPKVKRRRRDEEASERQVKEVEEDDEEERIADEKLKQLQSWAEKSIAERSNSTQPSSSSKGCLKSSWQQIGNLMLYTAAGVEGSDKIAGFDIDGCIITTKSGKVFPTSPDDWRILYPEIQPRLASLLKKGYKVVFFTNQMGIARGKLRPEVFKSKVEDILTKLQLPVQVFVAAGSGIYRKPVMGMWNHLCDKANDGVTVDKTQTFYVGDAAGRPENWAPGRKKKDFSCSDRIFALNIGLQFHTPEEFFLGWKSAPYSLPHFDPRTIDSTARLYDPPTASLTSSKTEVIVAVGFPASGKSTFFNTHVIPKGYVYVNRDTLGSWQSCVTLCERSLKEGRSVVVDNTNPDPESRKRYVDVAKAAGVPCRCFHFSASLEQAKHNNRFREMNPSESKHMKVNDMIFHSFKKHFLAPALSEGYSEILQIHFVPNFKDSQSEILFRQFSEG
;
A
#
# COMPACT_ATOMS: atom_id res chain seq x y z
N MET A 1 59.61 -9.66 3.36
CA MET A 1 58.29 -10.33 3.42
C MET A 1 57.70 -10.03 4.79
N ASN A 2 56.81 -9.04 4.88
CA ASN A 2 56.05 -8.78 6.11
C ASN A 2 54.90 -9.79 6.16
N ILE A 3 54.91 -10.63 7.20
CA ILE A 3 53.78 -11.48 7.54
C ILE A 3 52.67 -10.54 7.99
N ALA A 4 51.62 -10.40 7.19
CA ALA A 4 50.42 -9.68 7.58
C ALA A 4 49.78 -10.40 8.79
N GLU A 5 49.70 -9.73 9.93
CA GLU A 5 48.92 -10.19 11.07
C GLU A 5 47.47 -10.38 10.62
N VAL A 6 46.97 -11.60 10.75
CA VAL A 6 45.55 -11.92 10.55
C VAL A 6 44.78 -11.37 11.77
N PRO A 7 43.75 -10.52 11.59
CA PRO A 7 43.03 -9.94 12.72
C PRO A 7 42.33 -11.03 13.54
N ALA A 8 42.41 -10.91 14.87
CA ALA A 8 41.77 -11.80 15.82
C ALA A 8 40.26 -11.90 15.53
N ARG A 9 39.70 -13.11 15.45
CA ARG A 9 38.26 -13.31 15.28
C ARG A 9 37.57 -13.08 16.61
N MET A 10 36.91 -11.92 16.71
CA MET A 10 36.02 -11.59 17.82
C MET A 10 34.61 -12.12 17.54
N SER A 11 33.92 -12.62 18.56
CA SER A 11 32.53 -13.07 18.44
C SER A 11 31.67 -12.52 19.57
N CYS A 12 30.47 -12.07 19.23
CA CYS A 12 29.48 -11.55 20.16
C CYS A 12 28.22 -12.43 20.17
N LEU A 13 27.76 -12.83 21.35
CA LEU A 13 26.64 -13.74 21.54
C LEU A 13 25.75 -13.27 22.69
N LEU A 14 24.43 -13.34 22.50
CA LEU A 14 23.46 -13.32 23.59
C LEU A 14 23.08 -14.76 23.96
N VAL A 15 23.24 -15.10 25.24
CA VAL A 15 23.01 -16.46 25.76
C VAL A 15 21.83 -16.45 26.72
N GLY A 16 20.75 -17.14 26.35
CA GLY A 16 19.56 -17.32 27.17
C GLY A 16 19.65 -18.52 28.12
N PRO A 17 18.81 -18.59 29.17
CA PRO A 17 18.83 -19.64 30.19
C PRO A 17 18.43 -21.01 29.66
N SER A 18 17.67 -21.07 28.57
CA SER A 18 17.26 -22.31 27.89
C SER A 18 18.31 -22.86 26.92
N GLY A 19 19.52 -22.29 26.91
CA GLY A 19 20.58 -22.65 25.95
C GLY A 19 20.43 -21.97 24.58
N ALA A 20 19.44 -21.09 24.41
CA ALA A 20 19.30 -20.25 23.21
C ALA A 20 20.55 -19.37 23.03
N ARG A 21 21.13 -19.39 21.82
CA ARG A 21 22.32 -18.61 21.47
C ARG A 21 22.00 -17.75 20.26
N VAL A 22 22.01 -16.44 20.44
CA VAL A 22 21.77 -15.48 19.36
C VAL A 22 23.11 -14.83 19.00
N PRO A 23 23.70 -15.14 17.84
CA PRO A 23 24.91 -14.47 17.37
C PRO A 23 24.60 -13.03 16.96
N LEU A 24 25.47 -12.10 17.34
CA LEU A 24 25.39 -10.69 16.95
C LEU A 24 26.59 -10.35 16.08
N GLU A 25 26.35 -9.96 14.83
CA GLU A 25 27.40 -9.47 13.93
C GLU A 25 27.67 -7.98 14.19
N ASP A 26 28.93 -7.55 13.97
CA ASP A 26 29.32 -6.16 14.19
C ASP A 26 28.49 -5.19 13.33
N ARG A 27 27.97 -4.13 13.96
CA ARG A 27 27.13 -3.08 13.38
C ARG A 27 25.84 -3.55 12.70
N ARG A 28 25.47 -4.82 12.83
CA ARG A 28 24.24 -5.36 12.26
C ARG A 28 23.12 -5.40 13.30
N ALA A 29 21.95 -4.94 12.89
CA ALA A 29 20.76 -5.00 13.73
C ALA A 29 20.14 -6.38 13.75
N VAL A 30 19.82 -6.87 14.95
CA VAL A 30 19.05 -8.09 15.18
C VAL A 30 17.80 -7.73 15.98
N ILE A 31 16.64 -8.21 15.55
CA ILE A 31 15.38 -7.97 16.26
C ILE A 31 15.05 -9.20 17.10
N LEU A 32 14.91 -9.01 18.40
CA LEU A 32 14.60 -10.08 19.35
C LEU A 32 13.24 -9.86 20.00
N GLY A 33 12.60 -10.95 20.40
CA GLY A 33 11.27 -10.96 20.97
C GLY A 33 10.75 -12.39 21.12
N ARG A 34 9.44 -12.57 21.29
CA ARG A 34 8.82 -13.90 21.28
C ARG A 34 9.05 -14.62 19.95
N GLY A 35 9.66 -15.80 19.98
CA GLY A 35 9.91 -16.59 18.78
C GLY A 35 10.84 -17.79 19.03
N PRO A 36 11.07 -18.63 18.01
CA PRO A 36 11.95 -19.79 18.11
C PRO A 36 13.41 -19.41 18.43
N ASP A 37 13.89 -18.26 17.93
CA ASP A 37 15.29 -17.83 18.11
C ASP A 37 15.64 -17.49 19.57
N THR A 38 14.66 -16.99 20.33
CA THR A 38 14.79 -16.69 21.77
C THR A 38 14.21 -17.78 22.65
N GLY A 39 13.42 -18.70 22.09
CA GLY A 39 12.65 -19.70 22.85
C GLY A 39 11.53 -19.10 23.71
N VAL A 40 11.26 -17.79 23.62
CA VAL A 40 10.21 -17.13 24.41
C VAL A 40 8.86 -17.37 23.75
N THR A 41 7.86 -17.82 24.52
CA THR A 41 6.48 -18.04 24.06
C THR A 41 5.46 -17.09 24.70
N ASP A 42 5.88 -16.26 25.66
CA ASP A 42 5.03 -15.32 26.39
C ASP A 42 4.45 -14.22 25.49
N LYS A 43 3.11 -14.14 25.46
CA LYS A 43 2.37 -13.15 24.66
C LYS A 43 2.63 -11.70 25.10
N LYS A 44 3.09 -11.45 26.33
CA LYS A 44 3.53 -10.12 26.78
C LYS A 44 4.81 -9.67 26.09
N CYS A 45 5.65 -10.60 25.65
CA CYS A 45 6.81 -10.29 24.82
C CYS A 45 6.37 -10.14 23.36
N SER A 46 6.55 -8.95 22.79
CA SER A 46 6.33 -8.73 21.35
C SER A 46 7.23 -9.66 20.54
N ARG A 47 6.82 -10.06 19.33
CA ARG A 47 7.73 -10.74 18.38
C ARG A 47 8.90 -9.85 17.97
N HIS A 48 8.72 -8.54 18.07
CA HIS A 48 9.73 -7.51 17.80
C HIS A 48 9.87 -6.64 19.05
N GLN A 49 10.43 -7.20 20.11
CA GLN A 49 10.49 -6.59 21.45
C GLN A 49 11.65 -5.61 21.57
N VAL A 50 12.84 -5.94 21.05
CA VAL A 50 14.03 -5.09 21.07
C VAL A 50 14.80 -5.16 19.75
N LYS A 51 15.45 -4.05 19.36
CA LYS A 51 16.50 -4.01 18.34
C LYS A 51 17.83 -4.03 19.05
N VAL A 52 18.74 -4.89 18.61
CA VAL A 52 20.05 -5.12 19.22
C VAL A 52 21.12 -4.91 18.16
N VAL A 53 22.11 -4.06 18.42
CA VAL A 53 23.21 -3.77 17.49
C VAL A 53 24.54 -3.88 18.25
N ALA A 54 25.41 -4.81 17.86
CA ALA A 54 26.73 -4.95 18.48
C ALA A 54 27.74 -3.96 17.92
N CYS A 55 28.64 -3.46 18.77
CA CYS A 55 29.83 -2.71 18.39
C CYS A 55 31.07 -3.44 18.91
N TYR A 56 31.83 -4.08 18.02
CA TYR A 56 33.00 -4.87 18.40
C TYR A 56 34.15 -3.99 18.89
N ALA A 57 34.27 -2.76 18.36
CA ALA A 57 35.28 -1.79 18.77
C ALA A 57 35.11 -1.37 20.25
N ASP A 58 33.87 -1.11 20.66
CA ASP A 58 33.54 -0.64 22.02
C ASP A 58 33.18 -1.79 22.98
N GLN A 59 33.10 -3.02 22.47
CA GLN A 59 32.64 -4.23 23.19
C GLN A 59 31.28 -4.04 23.88
N ASP A 60 30.41 -3.24 23.28
CA ASP A 60 29.07 -2.96 23.76
C ASP A 60 28.00 -3.38 22.75
N VAL A 61 26.76 -3.34 23.20
CA VAL A 61 25.59 -3.60 22.38
C VAL A 61 24.57 -2.52 22.67
N LEU A 62 24.15 -1.81 21.62
CA LEU A 62 23.04 -0.88 21.69
C LEU A 62 21.72 -1.65 21.62
N VAL A 63 20.90 -1.53 22.66
CA VAL A 63 19.57 -2.12 22.74
C VAL A 63 18.54 -1.01 22.69
N THR A 64 17.64 -1.06 21.72
CA THR A 64 16.50 -0.15 21.59
C THR A 64 15.21 -0.92 21.81
N GLN A 65 14.37 -0.46 22.74
CA GLN A 65 13.07 -1.08 22.96
C GLN A 65 12.08 -0.74 21.85
N LEU A 66 11.48 -1.78 21.27
CA LEU A 66 10.50 -1.71 20.19
C LEU A 66 9.10 -2.11 20.62
N GLY A 67 9.01 -3.06 21.56
CA GLY A 67 7.77 -3.62 22.06
C GLY A 67 7.02 -2.70 23.04
N PRO A 68 5.72 -2.95 23.24
CA PRO A 68 4.88 -2.11 24.10
C PRO A 68 5.23 -2.27 25.59
N ASN A 69 5.59 -3.48 26.02
CA ASN A 69 5.97 -3.76 27.41
C ASN A 69 7.47 -3.49 27.61
N PRO A 70 7.89 -3.02 28.80
CA PRO A 70 9.27 -2.62 29.08
C PRO A 70 10.26 -3.79 29.00
N SER A 71 11.44 -3.51 28.44
CA SER A 71 12.63 -4.37 28.53
C SER A 71 13.60 -3.79 29.56
N PHE A 72 14.49 -4.61 30.10
CA PHE A 72 15.46 -4.16 31.11
C PHE A 72 16.89 -4.52 30.68
N LEU A 73 17.82 -3.59 30.93
CA LEU A 73 19.26 -3.82 30.82
C LEU A 73 19.80 -3.85 32.24
N ASP A 74 20.16 -5.03 32.72
CA ASP A 74 20.36 -5.32 34.14
C ASP A 74 19.13 -4.82 34.92
N ASP A 75 19.30 -3.87 35.84
CA ASP A 75 18.19 -3.29 36.61
C ASP A 75 17.57 -2.04 35.96
N LYS A 76 18.13 -1.56 34.84
CA LYS A 76 17.68 -0.34 34.17
C LYS A 76 16.51 -0.62 33.23
N LYS A 77 15.34 -0.09 33.58
CA LYS A 77 14.15 -0.11 32.73
C LYS A 77 14.36 0.72 31.47
N LEU A 78 14.07 0.11 30.32
CA LEU A 78 13.86 0.83 29.06
C LEU A 78 12.36 1.09 28.89
N GLY A 79 12.03 2.30 28.42
CA GLY A 79 10.71 2.64 27.90
C GLY A 79 10.64 2.45 26.39
N ARG A 80 9.43 2.51 25.82
CA ARG A 80 9.23 2.38 24.38
C ARG A 80 10.06 3.42 23.61
N SER A 81 10.78 2.98 22.58
CA SER A 81 11.70 3.77 21.75
C SER A 81 12.95 4.32 22.47
N GLN A 82 13.15 4.01 23.75
CA GLN A 82 14.40 4.33 24.44
C GLN A 82 15.48 3.31 24.09
N SER A 83 16.73 3.77 24.13
CA SER A 83 17.90 2.94 23.91
C SER A 83 18.82 2.97 25.12
N GLY A 84 19.51 1.86 25.36
CA GLY A 84 20.58 1.75 26.35
C GLY A 84 21.71 0.87 25.82
N LYS A 85 22.89 1.03 26.39
CA LYS A 85 24.07 0.23 26.07
C LYS A 85 24.21 -0.91 27.08
N LEU A 86 24.57 -2.08 26.59
CA LEU A 86 24.85 -3.27 27.39
C LEU A 86 26.30 -3.71 27.10
N THR A 87 27.12 -3.85 28.14
CA THR A 87 28.53 -4.25 28.02
C THR A 87 28.71 -5.75 28.27
N HIS A 88 29.90 -6.29 27.97
CA HIS A 88 30.23 -7.69 28.23
C HIS A 88 29.81 -8.14 29.64
N GLY A 89 29.08 -9.24 29.73
CA GLY A 89 28.59 -9.79 31.01
C GLY A 89 27.26 -9.20 31.48
N GLY A 90 26.79 -8.10 30.90
CA GLY A 90 25.47 -7.54 31.18
C GLY A 90 24.33 -8.45 30.69
N THR A 91 23.15 -8.28 31.30
CA THR A 91 21.96 -9.08 31.03
C THR A 91 20.84 -8.22 30.46
N ILE A 92 20.26 -8.64 29.34
CA ILE A 92 19.01 -8.07 28.84
C ILE A 92 17.83 -8.96 29.25
N PHE A 93 16.81 -8.39 29.89
CA PHE A 93 15.53 -9.04 30.11
C PHE A 93 14.56 -8.59 29.02
N LEU A 94 14.11 -9.53 28.19
CA LEU A 94 13.31 -9.19 27.01
C LEU A 94 12.00 -8.51 27.38
N VAL A 95 11.32 -8.92 28.45
CA VAL A 95 10.07 -8.26 28.90
C VAL A 95 9.89 -8.37 30.41
N ASP A 96 9.48 -7.29 31.08
CA ASP A 96 9.04 -7.27 32.48
C ASP A 96 9.98 -8.02 33.47
N GLN A 97 11.30 -7.82 33.34
CA GLN A 97 12.36 -8.51 34.11
C GLN A 97 12.37 -10.05 33.96
N LYS A 98 11.78 -10.57 32.90
CA LYS A 98 11.76 -12.00 32.55
C LYS A 98 12.56 -12.25 31.27
N TYR A 99 12.92 -13.52 31.08
CA TYR A 99 13.67 -14.01 29.92
C TYR A 99 15.04 -13.33 29.77
N PRO A 100 15.98 -13.57 30.71
CA PRO A 100 17.31 -12.97 30.68
C PRO A 100 18.15 -13.51 29.53
N PHE A 101 18.94 -12.66 28.88
CA PHE A 101 19.99 -13.05 27.94
C PHE A 101 21.27 -12.35 28.35
N LYS A 102 22.32 -13.13 28.60
CA LYS A 102 23.62 -12.60 29.00
C LYS A 102 24.50 -12.33 27.78
N LEU A 103 25.07 -11.14 27.70
CA LEU A 103 25.98 -10.75 26.63
C LEU A 103 27.37 -11.34 26.86
N ARG A 104 27.91 -12.02 25.85
CA ARG A 104 29.27 -12.58 25.85
C ARG A 104 30.02 -12.16 24.60
N TYR A 105 31.11 -11.44 24.82
CA TYR A 105 32.19 -11.29 23.85
C TYR A 105 33.27 -12.34 24.12
N SER A 106 33.76 -12.99 23.08
CA SER A 106 34.94 -13.84 23.16
C SER A 106 35.93 -13.46 22.07
N VAL A 107 37.20 -13.39 22.45
CA VAL A 107 38.33 -13.24 21.54
C VAL A 107 39.03 -14.59 21.52
N SER A 108 39.06 -15.24 20.35
CA SER A 108 39.82 -16.47 20.19
C SER A 108 41.28 -16.14 19.83
N PRO A 109 42.27 -16.46 20.68
CA PRO A 109 43.67 -16.48 20.25
C PRO A 109 43.89 -17.73 19.39
N ASN A 110 44.47 -17.57 18.20
CA ASN A 110 44.80 -18.72 17.36
C ASN A 110 46.00 -19.48 17.95
N GLY A 111 45.84 -20.79 18.18
CA GLY A 111 46.96 -21.70 18.42
C GLY A 111 46.64 -22.98 19.19
N SER A 112 45.98 -23.97 18.56
CA SER A 112 46.36 -25.40 18.61
C SER A 112 45.28 -26.25 17.93
N ALA A 113 45.70 -27.00 16.91
CA ALA A 113 44.91 -28.09 16.36
C ALA A 113 44.88 -29.22 17.38
N ALA A 114 43.68 -29.61 17.83
CA ALA A 114 43.45 -30.88 18.50
C ALA A 114 42.25 -31.56 17.84
N ASN A 115 42.52 -32.74 17.29
CA ASN A 115 41.59 -33.71 16.75
C ASN A 115 40.45 -34.00 17.74
N GLU A 116 39.21 -33.92 17.30
CA GLU A 116 38.18 -34.85 17.75
C GLU A 116 37.43 -35.44 16.54
N SER A 117 37.51 -36.76 16.51
CA SER A 117 37.07 -37.71 15.50
C SER A 117 35.56 -37.70 15.25
N ARG A 118 35.14 -37.46 14.01
CA ARG A 118 33.85 -37.96 13.49
C ARG A 118 34.00 -39.44 13.13
N LYS A 119 33.40 -40.32 13.94
CA LYS A 119 33.17 -41.73 13.58
C LYS A 119 32.24 -41.79 12.36
N GLY A 120 32.80 -42.13 11.20
CA GLY A 120 32.06 -42.62 10.05
C GLY A 120 31.81 -44.12 10.17
N LEU A 121 30.56 -44.53 9.94
CA LEU A 121 30.21 -45.92 9.66
C LEU A 121 30.59 -46.24 8.21
N LYS A 122 31.44 -47.26 8.04
CA LYS A 122 31.96 -47.77 6.76
C LYS A 122 30.86 -48.45 5.95
N ALA A 123 30.82 -48.15 4.65
CA ALA A 123 30.27 -49.02 3.62
C ALA A 123 31.40 -49.91 3.06
N THR A 124 31.12 -51.19 2.84
CA THR A 124 32.04 -52.14 2.21
C THR A 124 31.77 -52.23 0.70
N ASP A 125 32.90 -52.39 0.02
CA ASP A 125 33.17 -52.45 -1.42
C ASP A 125 32.64 -53.73 -2.10
N LYS A 126 32.19 -53.61 -3.37
CA LYS A 126 32.36 -54.62 -4.44
C LYS A 126 32.28 -53.96 -5.85
N THR A 127 33.45 -53.61 -6.38
CA THR A 127 34.02 -53.96 -7.71
C THR A 127 33.18 -54.07 -9.01
N LYS A 128 33.76 -53.45 -10.06
CA LYS A 128 34.05 -53.91 -11.46
C LYS A 128 33.34 -53.25 -12.67
N GLY A 129 34.20 -52.74 -13.57
CA GLY A 129 34.03 -52.57 -15.03
C GLY A 129 33.54 -51.18 -15.46
N GLY A 130 34.12 -50.43 -16.40
CA GLY A 130 35.15 -50.68 -17.40
C GLY A 130 34.75 -50.02 -18.74
N ARG A 131 35.66 -49.19 -19.30
CA ARG A 131 35.82 -48.72 -20.69
C ARG A 131 35.14 -47.42 -21.21
N ASN A 132 36.06 -46.49 -21.52
CA ASN A 132 36.34 -45.78 -22.79
C ASN A 132 35.48 -44.60 -23.27
N GLY A 133 36.18 -43.49 -23.61
CA GLY A 133 35.74 -42.57 -24.67
C GLY A 133 36.24 -41.11 -24.62
N GLN A 134 37.53 -40.90 -24.89
CA GLN A 134 38.22 -39.74 -25.51
C GLN A 134 37.71 -38.29 -25.38
N GLU A 135 38.65 -37.42 -24.97
CA GLU A 135 38.68 -35.96 -25.12
C GLU A 135 38.86 -35.52 -26.60
N LYS A 136 38.32 -34.35 -26.95
CA LYS A 136 38.94 -33.36 -27.86
C LYS A 136 38.44 -31.94 -27.56
N GLU A 137 39.39 -31.02 -27.43
CA GLU A 137 39.21 -29.57 -27.35
C GLU A 137 38.83 -28.95 -28.72
N ALA A 138 38.04 -27.87 -28.70
CA ALA A 138 38.25 -26.66 -29.54
C ALA A 138 37.27 -25.53 -29.15
N GLN A 139 37.80 -24.30 -29.10
CA GLN A 139 37.13 -23.03 -28.81
C GLN A 139 36.29 -22.51 -30.00
N SER A 140 35.14 -21.87 -29.73
CA SER A 140 34.72 -20.56 -30.29
C SER A 140 33.23 -20.27 -29.99
N SER A 141 32.95 -19.09 -29.41
CA SER A 141 31.59 -18.51 -29.22
C SER A 141 30.89 -18.23 -30.56
N PRO A 142 29.54 -18.16 -30.64
CA PRO A 142 28.82 -16.95 -30.24
C PRO A 142 27.41 -17.15 -29.61
N ASN A 143 26.97 -16.10 -28.87
CA ASN A 143 25.60 -15.72 -28.49
C ASN A 143 24.51 -16.81 -28.45
N ILE A 144 24.17 -17.24 -27.23
CA ILE A 144 22.98 -18.05 -26.96
C ILE A 144 21.97 -17.21 -26.17
N GLN A 145 20.85 -16.88 -26.80
CA GLN A 145 19.63 -16.44 -26.12
C GLN A 145 19.22 -17.53 -25.14
N ARG A 146 19.30 -17.23 -23.84
CA ARG A 146 18.97 -18.21 -22.79
C ARG A 146 17.46 -18.42 -22.73
N SER A 147 17.04 -19.67 -22.86
CA SER A 147 15.65 -20.10 -22.85
C SER A 147 15.15 -20.29 -21.41
N ILE A 148 13.84 -20.12 -21.22
CA ILE A 148 13.14 -20.08 -19.92
C ILE A 148 13.30 -21.38 -19.07
N LYS A 149 13.89 -22.44 -19.63
CA LYS A 149 14.05 -23.73 -18.96
C LYS A 149 15.19 -23.77 -17.93
N ASP A 150 16.09 -22.79 -17.90
CA ASP A 150 17.30 -22.84 -17.07
C ASP A 150 17.10 -22.39 -15.60
N PHE A 151 15.91 -21.89 -15.23
CA PHE A 151 15.66 -21.31 -13.89
C PHE A 151 14.58 -22.00 -13.05
N CYS A 152 14.04 -23.15 -13.50
CA CYS A 152 12.92 -23.80 -12.81
C CYS A 152 13.29 -25.18 -12.24
N SER A 153 13.66 -25.22 -10.96
CA SER A 153 13.76 -26.46 -10.18
C SER A 153 12.38 -27.02 -9.87
N LYS A 154 12.15 -28.30 -10.21
CA LYS A 154 10.91 -29.05 -9.98
C LYS A 154 10.72 -29.32 -8.48
N SER A 155 9.56 -28.98 -7.93
CA SER A 155 9.12 -29.40 -6.58
C SER A 155 8.02 -30.47 -6.67
N PRO A 156 7.89 -31.37 -5.67
CA PRO A 156 7.17 -32.63 -5.80
C PRO A 156 5.67 -32.49 -5.55
N THR A 157 4.89 -33.25 -6.32
CA THR A 157 3.45 -33.47 -6.16
C THR A 157 3.14 -34.34 -4.95
N LYS A 158 2.14 -33.96 -4.14
CA LYS A 158 1.41 -34.88 -3.26
C LYS A 158 -0.10 -34.76 -3.45
N SER A 159 -0.67 -35.90 -3.79
CA SER A 159 -2.08 -36.27 -3.81
C SER A 159 -2.64 -36.47 -2.40
N SER A 160 -3.90 -36.10 -2.16
CA SER A 160 -4.80 -36.95 -1.36
C SER A 160 -6.28 -36.62 -1.61
N LYS A 161 -7.03 -37.67 -1.97
CA LYS A 161 -8.49 -37.75 -2.13
C LYS A 161 -9.11 -38.23 -0.81
N ARG A 162 -10.28 -37.70 -0.44
CA ARG A 162 -11.41 -38.43 0.21
C ARG A 162 -12.65 -37.53 0.14
N LYS A 163 -13.60 -37.83 -0.76
CA LYS A 163 -14.79 -38.70 -0.67
C LYS A 163 -15.93 -38.09 0.15
N LEU A 164 -17.03 -37.82 -0.56
CA LEU A 164 -18.35 -37.38 -0.10
C LEU A 164 -19.33 -38.56 -0.09
N SER A 165 -20.47 -38.30 0.57
CA SER A 165 -21.83 -38.90 0.45
C SER A 165 -22.25 -39.95 1.51
N PRO A 166 -23.57 -40.22 1.69
CA PRO A 166 -24.62 -39.32 2.22
C PRO A 166 -25.59 -40.02 3.22
N GLU A 167 -26.52 -39.28 3.85
CA GLU A 167 -27.99 -39.56 3.92
C GLU A 167 -28.73 -39.02 5.15
N ARG A 168 -30.03 -38.80 4.89
CA ARG A 168 -31.13 -38.19 5.66
C ARG A 168 -31.53 -38.91 6.94
N GLY A 169 -32.10 -38.14 7.87
CA GLY A 169 -33.12 -38.59 8.81
C GLY A 169 -33.64 -37.45 9.69
N SER A 170 -34.90 -37.05 9.51
CA SER A 170 -35.69 -36.25 10.47
C SER A 170 -36.98 -37.04 10.74
N PRO A 171 -37.68 -36.91 11.89
CA PRO A 171 -38.52 -35.72 12.11
C PRO A 171 -38.77 -35.26 13.58
N LYS A 172 -39.07 -33.96 13.69
CA LYS A 172 -40.06 -33.26 14.56
C LYS A 172 -40.23 -33.65 16.03
N VAL A 173 -40.10 -32.66 16.93
CA VAL A 173 -41.15 -32.15 17.86
C VAL A 173 -40.64 -30.86 18.55
N LYS A 174 -41.58 -29.95 18.86
CA LYS A 174 -41.47 -28.68 19.63
C LYS A 174 -41.06 -27.42 18.86
N ARG A 175 -42.04 -26.96 18.08
CA ARG A 175 -42.29 -25.54 17.77
C ARG A 175 -43.25 -25.02 18.85
N ARG A 176 -42.80 -24.06 19.67
CA ARG A 176 -43.56 -22.92 20.25
C ARG A 176 -42.77 -22.32 21.43
N ARG A 177 -42.70 -20.98 21.44
CA ARG A 177 -41.93 -20.08 22.32
C ARG A 177 -40.51 -19.78 21.86
N ARG A 178 -40.38 -18.97 20.80
CA ARG A 178 -39.19 -18.15 20.58
C ARG A 178 -39.46 -17.00 19.62
N ASP A 179 -40.48 -16.21 19.91
CA ASP A 179 -40.71 -14.92 19.26
C ASP A 179 -41.07 -13.96 20.41
N GLU A 180 -40.05 -13.36 21.04
CA GLU A 180 -40.13 -12.16 21.91
C GLU A 180 -38.77 -11.77 22.51
N GLU A 181 -37.73 -12.62 22.47
CA GLU A 181 -36.38 -12.26 22.96
C GLU A 181 -35.40 -11.76 21.87
N ALA A 182 -35.87 -11.56 20.63
CA ALA A 182 -35.03 -11.11 19.51
C ALA A 182 -34.99 -9.59 19.32
N SER A 183 -35.87 -8.83 19.98
CA SER A 183 -36.01 -7.38 19.78
C SER A 183 -35.25 -6.50 20.78
N GLU A 184 -34.70 -7.05 21.87
CA GLU A 184 -33.94 -6.26 22.86
C GLU A 184 -32.42 -6.38 22.74
N ARG A 185 -31.91 -7.34 21.95
CA ARG A 185 -30.46 -7.50 21.74
C ARG A 185 -29.90 -6.73 20.54
N GLN A 186 -30.76 -6.20 19.67
CA GLN A 186 -30.33 -5.39 18.52
C GLN A 186 -30.28 -3.88 18.79
N VAL A 187 -30.77 -3.43 19.95
CA VAL A 187 -30.75 -1.99 20.32
C VAL A 187 -29.51 -1.64 21.16
N LYS A 188 -28.92 -2.60 21.88
CA LYS A 188 -27.73 -2.35 22.72
C LYS A 188 -26.39 -2.39 21.97
N GLU A 189 -26.30 -3.05 20.82
CA GLU A 189 -25.07 -3.12 20.02
C GLU A 189 -24.84 -1.88 19.14
N VAL A 190 -25.84 -1.00 18.99
CA VAL A 190 -25.72 0.22 18.16
C VAL A 190 -25.37 1.47 19.00
N GLU A 191 -25.69 1.46 20.30
CA GLU A 191 -25.39 2.60 21.18
C GLU A 191 -23.95 2.57 21.75
N GLU A 192 -23.31 1.39 21.86
CA GLU A 192 -21.92 1.27 22.33
C GLU A 192 -20.86 1.69 21.28
N ASP A 193 -21.15 1.51 19.98
CA ASP A 193 -20.25 1.93 18.87
C ASP A 193 -20.19 3.47 18.74
N ASP A 194 -21.27 4.19 19.04
CA ASP A 194 -21.38 5.66 18.95
C ASP A 194 -20.64 6.39 20.09
N GLU A 195 -20.35 5.68 21.19
CA GLU A 195 -19.64 6.23 22.35
C GLU A 195 -18.12 6.02 22.22
N GLU A 196 -17.68 4.90 21.65
CA GLU A 196 -16.27 4.67 21.29
C GLU A 196 -15.77 5.64 20.21
N GLU A 197 -16.60 5.97 19.21
CA GLU A 197 -16.23 6.91 18.14
C GLU A 197 -16.07 8.35 18.66
N ARG A 198 -16.91 8.79 19.62
CA ARG A 198 -16.78 10.10 20.28
C ARG A 198 -15.52 10.21 21.12
N ILE A 199 -15.17 9.15 21.86
CA ILE A 199 -13.93 9.09 22.67
C ILE A 199 -12.69 9.10 21.77
N ALA A 200 -12.76 8.47 20.60
CA ALA A 200 -11.68 8.50 19.61
C ALA A 200 -11.47 9.89 19.00
N ASP A 201 -12.55 10.62 18.71
CA ASP A 201 -12.50 11.98 18.17
C ASP A 201 -11.97 13.01 19.17
N GLU A 202 -12.31 12.89 20.46
CA GLU A 202 -11.73 13.75 21.51
C GLU A 202 -10.24 13.51 21.72
N LYS A 203 -9.79 12.24 21.67
CA LYS A 203 -8.37 11.89 21.73
C LYS A 203 -7.60 12.41 20.51
N LEU A 204 -8.22 12.42 19.33
CA LEU A 204 -7.63 12.96 18.11
C LEU A 204 -7.45 14.48 18.20
N LYS A 205 -8.43 15.21 18.75
CA LYS A 205 -8.33 16.66 18.99
C LYS A 205 -7.25 17.01 20.02
N GLN A 206 -7.12 16.23 21.09
CA GLN A 206 -6.04 16.43 22.07
C GLN A 206 -4.64 16.23 21.45
N LEU A 207 -4.47 15.19 20.62
CA LEU A 207 -3.21 14.93 19.89
C LEU A 207 -2.88 16.03 18.87
N GLN A 208 -3.88 16.61 18.21
CA GLN A 208 -3.69 17.74 17.29
C GLN A 208 -3.27 19.02 18.03
N SER A 209 -3.88 19.30 19.19
CA SER A 209 -3.49 20.46 20.03
C SER A 209 -2.05 20.37 20.56
N TRP A 210 -1.57 19.15 20.85
CA TRP A 210 -0.20 18.91 21.29
C TRP A 210 0.80 19.05 20.14
N ALA A 211 0.41 18.66 18.92
CA ALA A 211 1.22 18.88 17.72
C ALA A 211 1.37 20.38 17.42
N GLU A 212 0.30 21.16 17.52
CA GLU A 212 0.33 22.61 17.29
C GLU A 212 1.19 23.36 18.31
N LYS A 213 1.11 22.98 19.60
CA LYS A 213 2.00 23.52 20.64
C LYS A 213 3.48 23.20 20.39
N SER A 214 3.78 22.01 19.87
CA SER A 214 5.16 21.61 19.56
C SER A 214 5.73 22.27 18.29
N ILE A 215 4.87 22.79 17.41
CA ILE A 215 5.26 23.52 16.20
C ILE A 215 5.55 24.99 16.53
N ALA A 216 4.78 25.59 17.46
CA ALA A 216 4.98 26.96 17.92
C ALA A 216 6.33 27.16 18.66
N GLU A 217 6.88 26.11 19.27
CA GLU A 217 8.18 26.15 19.97
C GLU A 217 9.40 26.01 19.04
N ARG A 218 9.21 25.66 17.76
CA ARG A 218 10.32 25.40 16.80
C ARG A 218 10.52 26.50 15.76
N SER A 219 9.73 27.56 15.76
CA SER A 219 9.74 28.59 14.72
C SER A 219 10.74 29.73 14.93
N ASN A 220 11.74 29.59 15.79
CA ASN A 220 12.83 30.57 15.90
C ASN A 220 14.16 30.01 15.36
N SER A 221 14.65 30.71 14.34
CA SER A 221 15.88 30.51 13.54
C SER A 221 15.72 29.61 12.31
N THR A 222 15.84 30.19 11.11
CA THR A 222 17.01 30.01 10.21
C THR A 222 16.85 30.93 8.98
N GLN A 223 17.94 31.61 8.58
CA GLN A 223 18.11 32.32 7.28
C GLN A 223 19.02 31.49 6.36
N PRO A 224 18.91 31.58 5.01
CA PRO A 224 19.55 30.64 4.09
C PRO A 224 20.87 31.15 3.52
N SER A 225 21.81 30.24 3.22
CA SER A 225 22.88 30.49 2.26
C SER A 225 23.12 29.27 1.37
N SER A 226 23.24 29.56 0.08
CA SER A 226 23.37 28.65 -1.05
C SER A 226 24.84 28.23 -1.28
N SER A 227 25.08 26.94 -1.45
CA SER A 227 26.07 26.43 -2.43
C SER A 227 25.84 24.94 -2.69
N SER A 228 25.72 24.60 -3.98
CA SER A 228 25.50 23.25 -4.48
C SER A 228 26.75 22.37 -4.27
N LYS A 229 26.65 21.40 -3.37
CA LYS A 229 27.51 20.22 -3.29
C LYS A 229 26.59 19.01 -3.13
N GLY A 230 26.85 17.93 -3.89
CA GLY A 230 26.09 16.69 -3.80
C GLY A 230 25.93 16.20 -2.36
N CYS A 231 24.93 15.34 -2.11
CA CYS A 231 24.55 14.96 -0.75
C CYS A 231 25.74 14.31 0.01
N LEU A 232 26.32 15.05 0.97
CA LEU A 232 27.53 14.62 1.70
C LEU A 232 27.25 13.50 2.72
N LYS A 233 25.99 13.34 3.14
CA LYS A 233 25.55 12.31 4.08
C LYS A 233 24.18 11.80 3.69
N SER A 234 23.99 10.48 3.74
CA SER A 234 22.68 9.90 3.51
C SER A 234 21.65 10.44 4.51
N SER A 235 20.44 10.73 4.06
CA SER A 235 19.39 11.30 4.92
C SER A 235 17.99 10.81 4.57
N TRP A 236 17.15 10.73 5.61
CA TRP A 236 15.71 10.53 5.48
C TRP A 236 14.97 11.85 5.67
N GLN A 237 13.93 12.06 4.89
CA GLN A 237 12.99 13.17 5.01
C GLN A 237 11.54 12.64 5.01
N GLN A 238 10.65 13.32 5.73
CA GLN A 238 9.23 12.99 5.81
C GLN A 238 8.42 14.22 5.39
N ILE A 239 7.58 14.08 4.37
CA ILE A 239 6.78 15.16 3.79
C ILE A 239 5.33 14.66 3.67
N GLY A 240 4.52 14.91 4.70
CA GLY A 240 3.18 14.32 4.80
C GLY A 240 3.23 12.79 4.68
N ASN A 241 2.58 12.23 3.66
CA ASN A 241 2.57 10.79 3.36
C ASN A 241 3.74 10.31 2.47
N LEU A 242 4.70 11.18 2.15
CA LEU A 242 5.91 10.81 1.39
C LEU A 242 7.10 10.64 2.35
N MET A 243 7.81 9.54 2.23
CA MET A 243 9.15 9.38 2.82
C MET A 243 10.19 9.38 1.71
N LEU A 244 11.26 10.14 1.89
CA LEU A 244 12.35 10.27 0.92
C LEU A 244 13.66 9.89 1.58
N TYR A 245 14.41 8.99 0.94
CA TYR A 245 15.79 8.70 1.30
C TYR A 245 16.70 9.13 0.15
N THR A 246 17.75 9.88 0.47
CA THR A 246 18.80 10.23 -0.49
C THR A 246 20.10 9.65 0.02
N ALA A 247 20.69 8.69 -0.69
CA ALA A 247 22.00 8.16 -0.36
C ALA A 247 23.09 9.21 -0.60
N ALA A 248 24.19 9.12 0.16
CA ALA A 248 25.38 9.93 -0.09
C ALA A 248 25.90 9.71 -1.52
N GLY A 249 26.31 10.79 -2.18
CA GLY A 249 26.81 10.75 -3.57
C GLY A 249 25.73 10.69 -4.65
N VAL A 250 24.45 10.79 -4.30
CA VAL A 250 23.40 11.04 -5.31
C VAL A 250 23.49 12.47 -5.82
N GLU A 251 23.43 12.62 -7.14
CA GLU A 251 23.42 13.89 -7.86
C GLU A 251 22.20 13.98 -8.78
N GLY A 252 21.74 15.18 -9.09
CA GLY A 252 20.74 15.46 -10.11
C GLY A 252 21.20 15.01 -11.51
N SER A 253 20.24 14.62 -12.34
CA SER A 253 20.52 14.23 -13.73
C SER A 253 19.33 14.55 -14.62
N ASP A 254 19.60 14.81 -15.91
CA ASP A 254 18.60 14.91 -16.96
C ASP A 254 18.02 13.54 -17.34
N LYS A 255 18.69 12.44 -16.98
CA LYS A 255 18.28 11.06 -17.27
C LYS A 255 17.95 10.32 -15.98
N ILE A 256 16.71 9.87 -15.85
CA ILE A 256 16.28 9.10 -14.69
C ILE A 256 16.04 7.64 -15.09
N ALA A 257 16.60 6.73 -14.32
CA ALA A 257 16.23 5.32 -14.36
C ALA A 257 15.42 5.01 -13.10
N GLY A 258 14.10 4.97 -13.25
CA GLY A 258 13.17 4.73 -12.14
C GLY A 258 12.84 3.24 -11.98
N PHE A 259 12.76 2.75 -10.75
CA PHE A 259 12.44 1.35 -10.47
C PHE A 259 11.39 1.22 -9.34
N ASP A 260 10.48 0.26 -9.44
CA ASP A 260 9.80 -0.27 -8.24
C ASP A 260 10.80 -1.04 -7.35
N ILE A 261 10.42 -1.36 -6.11
CA ILE A 261 11.24 -2.17 -5.18
C ILE A 261 10.75 -3.61 -5.09
N ASP A 262 9.52 -3.82 -4.61
CA ASP A 262 9.01 -5.14 -4.20
C ASP A 262 8.44 -5.87 -5.43
N GLY A 263 9.19 -6.85 -5.96
CA GLY A 263 8.84 -7.53 -7.21
C GLY A 263 9.69 -7.07 -8.39
N CYS A 264 10.45 -5.97 -8.23
CA CYS A 264 11.36 -5.43 -9.23
C CYS A 264 12.84 -5.53 -8.82
N ILE A 265 13.26 -4.86 -7.74
CA ILE A 265 14.64 -4.91 -7.24
C ILE A 265 14.84 -6.10 -6.30
N ILE A 266 13.83 -6.38 -5.47
CA ILE A 266 13.86 -7.47 -4.50
C ILE A 266 12.65 -8.39 -4.64
N THR A 267 12.76 -9.59 -4.06
CA THR A 267 11.66 -10.52 -3.85
C THR A 267 11.79 -11.18 -2.49
N THR A 268 10.77 -11.90 -2.03
CA THR A 268 10.84 -12.62 -0.76
C THR A 268 11.84 -13.78 -0.84
N LYS A 269 12.60 -13.97 0.24
CA LYS A 269 13.52 -15.11 0.35
C LYS A 269 12.74 -16.41 0.59
N SER A 270 11.60 -16.32 1.28
CA SER A 270 10.68 -17.42 1.58
C SER A 270 9.90 -17.94 0.37
N GLY A 271 9.82 -17.16 -0.71
CA GLY A 271 8.99 -17.46 -1.89
C GLY A 271 7.49 -17.23 -1.69
N LYS A 272 7.08 -16.68 -0.53
CA LYS A 272 5.69 -16.25 -0.29
C LYS A 272 5.42 -14.91 -0.96
N VAL A 273 4.14 -14.63 -1.23
CA VAL A 273 3.72 -13.35 -1.84
C VAL A 273 4.05 -12.16 -0.92
N PHE A 274 3.86 -12.33 0.38
CA PHE A 274 4.17 -11.30 1.38
C PHE A 274 5.33 -11.74 2.26
N PRO A 275 6.22 -10.80 2.66
CA PRO A 275 7.36 -11.10 3.52
C PRO A 275 6.87 -11.57 4.90
N THR A 276 7.53 -12.59 5.45
CA THR A 276 7.20 -13.11 6.79
C THR A 276 7.94 -12.41 7.93
N SER A 277 9.01 -11.69 7.61
CA SER A 277 9.83 -10.93 8.55
C SER A 277 10.52 -9.76 7.82
N PRO A 278 11.08 -8.78 8.54
CA PRO A 278 11.76 -7.62 7.93
C PRO A 278 12.94 -7.99 7.02
N ASP A 279 13.58 -9.11 7.29
CA ASP A 279 14.73 -9.68 6.56
C ASP A 279 14.33 -10.73 5.50
N ASP A 280 13.03 -11.00 5.32
CA ASP A 280 12.52 -11.90 4.27
C ASP A 280 12.53 -11.23 2.90
N TRP A 281 13.73 -10.88 2.44
CA TRP A 281 13.96 -10.36 1.11
C TRP A 281 15.31 -10.82 0.57
N ARG A 282 15.43 -10.81 -0.76
CA ARG A 282 16.67 -10.99 -1.51
C ARG A 282 16.61 -10.17 -2.79
N ILE A 283 17.77 -9.82 -3.35
CA ILE A 283 17.83 -9.26 -4.70
C ILE A 283 17.15 -10.23 -5.68
N LEU A 284 16.28 -9.72 -6.54
CA LEU A 284 15.44 -10.54 -7.42
C LEU A 284 16.28 -11.31 -8.46
N TYR A 285 17.17 -10.61 -9.16
CA TYR A 285 18.07 -11.17 -10.17
C TYR A 285 19.53 -10.74 -9.90
N PRO A 286 20.52 -11.63 -10.09
CA PRO A 286 21.92 -11.26 -9.92
C PRO A 286 22.37 -10.15 -10.88
N GLU A 287 21.71 -9.98 -12.02
CA GLU A 287 21.97 -8.95 -13.02
C GLU A 287 21.62 -7.52 -12.56
N ILE A 288 20.85 -7.35 -11.49
CA ILE A 288 20.35 -6.04 -11.06
C ILE A 288 21.49 -5.10 -10.68
N GLN A 289 22.37 -5.53 -9.77
CA GLN A 289 23.47 -4.70 -9.31
C GLN A 289 24.38 -4.22 -10.47
N PRO A 290 24.90 -5.09 -11.36
CA PRO A 290 25.75 -4.64 -12.45
C PRO A 290 25.01 -3.77 -13.47
N ARG A 291 23.71 -4.00 -13.70
CA ARG A 291 22.88 -3.15 -14.59
C ARG A 291 22.69 -1.75 -14.02
N LEU A 292 22.35 -1.63 -12.73
CA LEU A 292 22.22 -0.33 -12.06
C LEU A 292 23.56 0.42 -12.02
N ALA A 293 24.66 -0.28 -11.75
CA ALA A 293 25.99 0.31 -11.80
C ALA A 293 26.33 0.84 -13.21
N SER A 294 25.95 0.11 -14.26
CA SER A 294 26.13 0.56 -15.64
C SER A 294 25.30 1.79 -15.97
N LEU A 295 24.09 1.95 -15.42
CA LEU A 295 23.25 3.13 -15.64
C LEU A 295 23.88 4.38 -15.02
N LEU A 296 24.35 4.27 -13.77
CA LEU A 296 25.07 5.36 -13.09
C LEU A 296 26.29 5.80 -13.89
N LYS A 297 27.08 4.86 -14.42
CA LYS A 297 28.22 5.16 -15.31
C LYS A 297 27.82 5.87 -16.61
N LYS A 298 26.60 5.65 -17.08
CA LYS A 298 26.03 6.30 -18.27
C LYS A 298 25.36 7.65 -17.96
N GLY A 299 25.51 8.16 -16.74
CA GLY A 299 24.96 9.44 -16.30
C GLY A 299 23.50 9.39 -15.84
N TYR A 300 22.89 8.21 -15.72
CA TYR A 300 21.54 8.12 -15.18
C TYR A 300 21.56 8.30 -13.67
N LYS A 301 20.62 9.08 -13.15
CA LYS A 301 20.24 9.01 -11.74
C LYS A 301 19.31 7.82 -11.53
N VAL A 302 19.68 6.93 -10.61
CA VAL A 302 18.86 5.78 -10.24
C VAL A 302 17.93 6.14 -9.10
N VAL A 303 16.63 5.96 -9.31
CA VAL A 303 15.59 6.33 -8.34
C VAL A 303 14.64 5.16 -8.11
N PHE A 304 14.33 4.84 -6.85
CA PHE A 304 13.32 3.86 -6.50
C PHE A 304 12.02 4.54 -6.09
N PHE A 305 10.89 4.04 -6.58
CA PHE A 305 9.54 4.52 -6.30
C PHE A 305 8.69 3.38 -5.79
N THR A 306 8.26 3.41 -4.53
CA THR A 306 7.56 2.28 -3.90
C THR A 306 6.27 2.71 -3.17
N ASN A 307 5.26 1.83 -3.24
CA ASN A 307 3.95 2.01 -2.62
C ASN A 307 3.87 1.22 -1.29
N GLN A 308 3.88 1.90 -0.14
CA GLN A 308 3.92 1.26 1.19
C GLN A 308 2.72 1.62 2.08
N MET A 309 1.50 1.38 1.58
CA MET A 309 0.23 1.63 2.30
C MET A 309 0.15 0.94 3.67
N GLY A 310 0.93 -0.12 3.88
CA GLY A 310 1.03 -0.79 5.17
C GLY A 310 1.46 0.15 6.30
N ILE A 311 2.20 1.23 5.96
CA ILE A 311 2.67 2.24 6.92
C ILE A 311 1.50 3.06 7.46
N ALA A 312 0.74 3.74 6.60
CA ALA A 312 -0.44 4.49 7.03
C ALA A 312 -1.51 3.61 7.70
N ARG A 313 -1.59 2.32 7.35
CA ARG A 313 -2.50 1.35 7.98
C ARG A 313 -1.98 0.79 9.32
N GLY A 314 -0.81 1.22 9.79
CA GLY A 314 -0.20 0.71 11.04
C GLY A 314 0.25 -0.75 10.98
N LYS A 315 0.21 -1.39 9.81
CA LYS A 315 0.61 -2.81 9.60
C LYS A 315 2.12 -2.96 9.43
N LEU A 316 2.80 -1.91 9.01
CA LEU A 316 4.25 -1.85 8.83
C LEU A 316 4.78 -0.61 9.55
N ARG A 317 5.76 -0.80 10.44
CA ARG A 317 6.37 0.35 11.12
C ARG A 317 7.33 1.08 10.18
N PRO A 318 7.29 2.43 10.11
CA PRO A 318 8.18 3.20 9.24
C PRO A 318 9.65 2.86 9.45
N GLU A 319 10.10 2.71 10.70
CA GLU A 319 11.51 2.48 11.05
C GLU A 319 12.01 1.12 10.55
N VAL A 320 11.13 0.12 10.56
CA VAL A 320 11.43 -1.22 10.03
C VAL A 320 11.60 -1.16 8.52
N PHE A 321 10.73 -0.39 7.83
CA PHE A 321 10.85 -0.22 6.39
C PHE A 321 12.09 0.61 6.00
N LYS A 322 12.39 1.68 6.75
CA LYS A 322 13.61 2.48 6.56
C LYS A 322 14.86 1.61 6.64
N SER A 323 14.96 0.78 7.69
CA SER A 323 16.06 -0.17 7.85
C SER A 323 16.16 -1.14 6.66
N LYS A 324 15.02 -1.68 6.18
CA LYS A 324 15.01 -2.56 5.01
C LYS A 324 15.55 -1.85 3.76
N VAL A 325 15.18 -0.59 3.53
CA VAL A 325 15.70 0.21 2.40
C VAL A 325 17.21 0.40 2.54
N GLU A 326 17.69 0.79 3.72
CA GLU A 326 19.13 0.93 3.97
C GLU A 326 19.89 -0.37 3.72
N ASP A 327 19.39 -1.51 4.20
CA ASP A 327 20.03 -2.82 4.00
C ASP A 327 20.10 -3.21 2.51
N ILE A 328 19.05 -2.90 1.72
CA ILE A 328 19.03 -3.11 0.27
C ILE A 328 20.13 -2.28 -0.40
N LEU A 329 20.24 -1.00 -0.03
CA LEU A 329 21.23 -0.10 -0.63
C LEU A 329 22.66 -0.44 -0.19
N THR A 330 22.86 -0.87 1.05
CA THR A 330 24.13 -1.44 1.51
C THR A 330 24.50 -2.70 0.72
N LYS A 331 23.52 -3.55 0.36
CA LYS A 331 23.78 -4.73 -0.46
C LYS A 331 24.14 -4.38 -1.91
N LEU A 332 23.51 -3.35 -2.48
CA LEU A 332 23.76 -2.89 -3.85
C LEU A 332 25.08 -2.10 -3.96
N GLN A 333 25.45 -1.36 -2.89
CA GLN A 333 26.61 -0.47 -2.84
C GLN A 333 26.57 0.60 -3.94
N LEU A 334 25.40 1.21 -4.17
CA LEU A 334 25.18 2.23 -5.20
C LEU A 334 24.46 3.46 -4.62
N PRO A 335 24.77 4.67 -5.11
CA PRO A 335 24.05 5.89 -4.74
C PRO A 335 22.66 5.89 -5.39
N VAL A 336 21.62 5.65 -4.58
CA VAL A 336 20.22 5.59 -5.03
C VAL A 336 19.36 6.50 -4.18
N GLN A 337 18.41 7.17 -4.82
CA GLN A 337 17.35 7.93 -4.14
C GLN A 337 16.07 7.10 -4.06
N VAL A 338 15.35 7.12 -2.94
CA VAL A 338 14.16 6.28 -2.72
C VAL A 338 12.98 7.12 -2.26
N PHE A 339 11.88 7.03 -3.01
CA PHE A 339 10.60 7.66 -2.73
C PHE A 339 9.60 6.60 -2.28
N VAL A 340 8.97 6.86 -1.13
CA VAL A 340 8.06 5.92 -0.46
C VAL A 340 6.71 6.60 -0.25
N ALA A 341 5.71 6.15 -1.00
CA ALA A 341 4.32 6.54 -0.77
C ALA A 341 3.75 5.74 0.41
N ALA A 342 3.78 6.34 1.61
CA ALA A 342 3.39 5.68 2.86
C ALA A 342 1.86 5.57 3.06
N GLY A 343 1.07 6.32 2.28
CA GLY A 343 -0.39 6.38 2.39
C GLY A 343 -1.11 6.51 1.04
N SER A 344 -2.40 6.82 1.09
CA SER A 344 -3.18 7.22 -0.09
C SER A 344 -2.88 8.65 -0.49
N GLY A 345 -3.34 9.03 -1.68
CA GLY A 345 -3.25 10.39 -2.20
C GLY A 345 -2.27 10.52 -3.36
N ILE A 346 -1.80 11.74 -3.59
CA ILE A 346 -1.05 12.13 -4.78
C ILE A 346 0.29 11.39 -4.97
N TYR A 347 0.92 10.94 -3.89
CA TYR A 347 2.21 10.24 -3.96
C TYR A 347 2.06 8.76 -4.34
N ARG A 348 0.88 8.17 -4.20
CA ARG A 348 0.69 6.74 -4.45
C ARG A 348 0.58 6.46 -5.95
N LYS A 349 1.49 5.64 -6.49
CA LYS A 349 1.40 5.13 -7.87
C LYS A 349 0.02 4.50 -8.09
N PRO A 350 -0.64 4.74 -9.24
CA PRO A 350 -0.08 5.32 -10.46
C PRO A 350 -0.03 6.85 -10.56
N VAL A 351 -0.44 7.59 -9.53
CA VAL A 351 -0.45 9.07 -9.56
C VAL A 351 0.99 9.60 -9.53
N MET A 352 1.22 10.75 -10.18
CA MET A 352 2.56 11.28 -10.45
C MET A 352 3.24 12.00 -9.27
N GLY A 353 2.64 12.07 -8.08
CA GLY A 353 3.14 12.96 -7.02
C GLY A 353 4.59 12.70 -6.60
N MET A 354 5.04 11.44 -6.56
CA MET A 354 6.45 11.13 -6.28
C MET A 354 7.37 11.62 -7.40
N TRP A 355 6.94 11.46 -8.65
CA TRP A 355 7.69 11.91 -9.83
C TRP A 355 7.80 13.44 -9.89
N ASN A 356 6.70 14.14 -9.64
CA ASN A 356 6.67 15.60 -9.59
C ASN A 356 7.60 16.10 -8.47
N HIS A 357 7.55 15.47 -7.29
CA HIS A 357 8.47 15.83 -6.20
C HIS A 357 9.95 15.60 -6.56
N LEU A 358 10.26 14.51 -7.26
CA LEU A 358 11.61 14.29 -7.81
C LEU A 358 12.03 15.49 -8.67
N CYS A 359 11.25 15.83 -9.69
CA CYS A 359 11.59 16.89 -10.65
C CYS A 359 11.69 18.26 -9.98
N ASP A 360 10.71 18.60 -9.13
CA ASP A 360 10.55 19.97 -8.61
C ASP A 360 11.49 20.26 -7.44
N LYS A 361 11.83 19.25 -6.63
CA LYS A 361 12.45 19.45 -5.31
C LYS A 361 13.67 18.59 -5.04
N ALA A 362 13.84 17.47 -5.74
CA ALA A 362 14.82 16.46 -5.38
C ALA A 362 15.74 16.05 -6.54
N ASN A 363 15.88 16.89 -7.56
CA ASN A 363 16.76 16.68 -8.73
C ASN A 363 17.75 17.83 -8.98
N ASP A 364 18.12 18.58 -7.94
CA ASP A 364 19.13 19.66 -8.00
C ASP A 364 18.86 20.74 -9.07
N GLY A 365 17.58 20.96 -9.39
CA GLY A 365 17.16 21.91 -10.43
C GLY A 365 17.44 21.45 -11.87
N VAL A 366 17.95 20.24 -12.06
CA VAL A 366 18.20 19.66 -13.39
C VAL A 366 16.87 19.24 -14.01
N THR A 367 16.60 19.74 -15.22
CA THR A 367 15.40 19.38 -15.98
C THR A 367 15.56 17.99 -16.60
N VAL A 368 14.55 17.13 -16.43
CA VAL A 368 14.58 15.74 -16.90
C VAL A 368 14.18 15.64 -18.38
N ASP A 369 15.00 14.98 -19.19
CA ASP A 369 14.66 14.51 -20.53
C ASP A 369 13.86 13.20 -20.46
N LYS A 370 12.55 13.31 -20.68
CA LYS A 370 11.62 12.16 -20.66
C LYS A 370 11.91 11.14 -21.76
N THR A 371 12.54 11.52 -22.87
CA THR A 371 12.81 10.62 -24.00
C THR A 371 13.93 9.62 -23.70
N GLN A 372 14.85 10.02 -22.82
CA GLN A 372 15.95 9.20 -22.33
C GLN A 372 15.68 8.60 -20.94
N THR A 373 14.52 8.89 -20.36
CA THR A 373 14.12 8.42 -19.04
C THR A 373 13.14 7.25 -19.17
N PHE A 374 13.27 6.27 -18.27
CA PHE A 374 12.39 5.10 -18.25
C PHE A 374 12.04 4.65 -16.83
N TYR A 375 10.96 3.87 -16.72
CA TYR A 375 10.52 3.25 -15.48
C TYR A 375 10.43 1.73 -15.60
N VAL A 376 10.86 1.02 -14.56
CA VAL A 376 10.83 -0.45 -14.50
C VAL A 376 10.02 -0.91 -13.28
N GLY A 377 9.03 -1.77 -13.48
CA GLY A 377 8.21 -2.29 -12.39
C GLY A 377 7.44 -3.55 -12.75
N ASP A 378 7.04 -4.34 -11.75
CA ASP A 378 6.38 -5.63 -11.96
C ASP A 378 4.86 -5.54 -12.01
N ALA A 379 4.27 -4.48 -11.45
CA ALA A 379 2.84 -4.20 -11.54
C ALA A 379 2.49 -3.67 -12.94
N ALA A 380 2.53 -4.59 -13.91
CA ALA A 380 2.51 -4.30 -15.34
C ALA A 380 1.23 -4.74 -16.05
N GLY A 381 0.24 -5.27 -15.32
CA GLY A 381 -1.05 -5.70 -15.90
C GLY A 381 -0.94 -6.93 -16.80
N ARG A 382 0.05 -7.79 -16.61
CA ARG A 382 0.21 -9.02 -17.42
C ARG A 382 -0.87 -10.06 -17.08
N PRO A 383 -1.42 -10.77 -18.08
CA PRO A 383 -2.48 -11.77 -17.87
C PRO A 383 -1.92 -13.03 -17.22
N GLU A 384 -2.78 -13.97 -16.84
CA GLU A 384 -2.32 -15.27 -16.36
C GLU A 384 -1.48 -16.02 -17.42
N ASN A 385 -0.52 -16.81 -16.97
CA ASN A 385 0.37 -17.59 -17.84
C ASN A 385 1.21 -16.76 -18.81
N TRP A 386 1.46 -15.48 -18.51
CA TRP A 386 2.32 -14.60 -19.32
C TRP A 386 3.77 -15.11 -19.45
N ALA A 387 4.22 -15.96 -18.52
CA ALA A 387 5.48 -16.70 -18.62
C ALA A 387 5.38 -18.09 -17.95
N PRO A 388 6.24 -19.06 -18.32
CA PRO A 388 6.36 -20.34 -17.63
C PRO A 388 6.53 -20.18 -16.11
N GLY A 389 5.71 -20.90 -15.35
CA GLY A 389 5.68 -20.80 -13.88
C GLY A 389 4.86 -19.64 -13.32
N ARG A 390 4.45 -18.66 -14.15
CA ARG A 390 3.62 -17.52 -13.75
C ARG A 390 2.13 -17.79 -14.01
N LYS A 391 1.53 -18.65 -13.18
CA LYS A 391 0.11 -19.06 -13.32
C LYS A 391 -0.92 -17.98 -12.99
N LYS A 392 -0.50 -16.90 -12.34
CA LYS A 392 -1.39 -15.81 -11.93
C LYS A 392 -1.12 -14.59 -12.79
N LYS A 393 -2.17 -13.82 -13.07
CA LYS A 393 -2.04 -12.46 -13.59
C LYS A 393 -1.32 -11.57 -12.57
N ASP A 394 -0.76 -10.46 -13.03
CA ASP A 394 -0.24 -9.43 -12.13
C ASP A 394 -1.34 -8.92 -11.21
N PHE A 395 -0.98 -8.58 -9.97
CA PHE A 395 -1.92 -8.07 -8.98
C PHE A 395 -2.48 -6.69 -9.35
N SER A 396 -1.70 -5.90 -10.08
CA SER A 396 -1.96 -4.50 -10.42
C SER A 396 -1.22 -4.16 -11.73
N CYS A 397 -1.61 -3.06 -12.36
CA CYS A 397 -0.92 -2.39 -13.46
C CYS A 397 -0.37 -1.00 -13.07
N SER A 398 -0.28 -0.71 -11.76
CA SER A 398 0.09 0.60 -11.23
C SER A 398 1.47 1.11 -11.65
N ASP A 399 2.46 0.24 -11.91
CA ASP A 399 3.79 0.67 -12.36
C ASP A 399 3.78 1.08 -13.84
N ARG A 400 3.14 0.27 -14.68
CA ARG A 400 2.97 0.60 -16.10
C ARG A 400 2.18 1.89 -16.26
N ILE A 401 1.12 2.05 -15.48
CA ILE A 401 0.30 3.25 -15.52
C ILE A 401 1.06 4.45 -14.93
N PHE A 402 1.87 4.28 -13.89
CA PHE A 402 2.71 5.37 -13.38
C PHE A 402 3.62 5.93 -14.48
N ALA A 403 4.29 5.05 -15.23
CA ALA A 403 5.08 5.44 -16.40
C ALA A 403 4.21 6.12 -17.49
N LEU A 404 3.03 5.58 -17.77
CA LEU A 404 2.08 6.11 -18.75
C LEU A 404 1.60 7.53 -18.40
N ASN A 405 1.24 7.77 -17.14
CA ASN A 405 0.80 9.08 -16.65
C ASN A 405 1.91 10.13 -16.81
N ILE A 406 3.16 9.75 -16.56
CA ILE A 406 4.33 10.64 -16.70
C ILE A 406 4.71 10.85 -18.17
N GLY A 407 4.45 9.85 -19.02
CA GLY A 407 4.90 9.80 -20.41
C GLY A 407 6.31 9.23 -20.55
N LEU A 408 6.65 8.18 -19.79
CA LEU A 408 7.95 7.50 -19.82
C LEU A 408 7.88 6.17 -20.57
N GLN A 409 9.03 5.72 -21.09
CA GLN A 409 9.20 4.33 -21.51
C GLN A 409 9.06 3.40 -20.31
N PHE A 410 8.39 2.26 -20.50
CA PHE A 410 8.16 1.28 -19.44
C PHE A 410 8.74 -0.08 -19.81
N HIS A 411 9.38 -0.72 -18.84
CA HIS A 411 9.83 -2.10 -18.93
C HIS A 411 9.39 -2.92 -17.71
N THR A 412 9.19 -4.22 -17.89
CA THR A 412 9.13 -5.15 -16.76
C THR A 412 10.54 -5.54 -16.29
N PRO A 413 10.71 -6.04 -15.05
CA PRO A 413 12.02 -6.49 -14.56
C PRO A 413 12.65 -7.55 -15.47
N GLU A 414 11.83 -8.47 -15.98
CA GLU A 414 12.28 -9.52 -16.91
C GLU A 414 12.75 -8.95 -18.25
N GLU A 415 12.01 -7.99 -18.83
CA GLU A 415 12.41 -7.30 -20.05
C GLU A 415 13.73 -6.55 -19.86
N PHE A 416 13.85 -5.79 -18.77
CA PHE A 416 14.98 -4.89 -18.56
C PHE A 416 16.26 -5.61 -18.10
N PHE A 417 16.17 -6.45 -17.07
CA PHE A 417 17.36 -7.08 -16.47
C PHE A 417 17.77 -8.35 -17.20
N LEU A 418 16.80 -9.14 -17.68
CA LEU A 418 17.05 -10.45 -18.31
C LEU A 418 16.97 -10.42 -19.84
N GLY A 419 16.53 -9.32 -20.45
CA GLY A 419 16.40 -9.19 -21.90
C GLY A 419 15.26 -10.03 -22.49
N TRP A 420 14.23 -10.33 -21.69
CA TRP A 420 13.07 -11.08 -22.19
C TRP A 420 12.26 -10.26 -23.18
N LYS A 421 11.51 -10.95 -24.05
CA LYS A 421 10.54 -10.30 -24.93
C LYS A 421 9.39 -9.73 -24.11
N SER A 422 8.79 -8.66 -24.64
CA SER A 422 7.67 -8.04 -23.95
C SER A 422 6.47 -8.96 -23.85
N ALA A 423 5.88 -9.01 -22.65
CA ALA A 423 4.67 -9.77 -22.38
C ALA A 423 3.41 -8.95 -22.71
N PRO A 424 2.32 -9.60 -23.15
CA PRO A 424 1.04 -8.91 -23.32
C PRO A 424 0.56 -8.34 -21.99
N TYR A 425 -0.21 -7.26 -22.04
CA TYR A 425 -0.79 -6.61 -20.87
C TYR A 425 -2.17 -6.02 -21.18
N SER A 426 -2.89 -5.68 -20.12
CA SER A 426 -4.20 -5.03 -20.21
C SER A 426 -4.21 -3.77 -19.35
N LEU A 427 -4.71 -2.67 -19.90
CA LEU A 427 -4.98 -1.45 -19.14
C LEU A 427 -6.39 -1.51 -18.52
N PRO A 428 -6.69 -0.68 -17.50
CA PRO A 428 -8.04 -0.53 -16.99
C PRO A 428 -9.02 -0.15 -18.09
N HIS A 429 -10.24 -0.65 -18.01
CA HIS A 429 -11.29 -0.39 -19.00
C HIS A 429 -11.64 1.11 -19.10
N PHE A 430 -11.60 1.82 -17.97
CA PHE A 430 -11.87 3.25 -17.91
C PHE A 430 -10.56 4.04 -18.06
N ASP A 431 -10.50 4.87 -19.11
CA ASP A 431 -9.39 5.79 -19.35
C ASP A 431 -9.84 7.24 -19.06
N PRO A 432 -9.31 7.88 -18.00
CA PRO A 432 -9.72 9.24 -17.64
C PRO A 432 -9.30 10.28 -18.69
N ARG A 433 -8.35 9.97 -19.58
CA ARG A 433 -7.88 10.89 -20.63
C ARG A 433 -8.91 11.03 -21.75
N THR A 434 -9.76 10.03 -21.96
CA THR A 434 -10.77 10.01 -23.02
C THR A 434 -12.07 10.70 -22.62
N ILE A 435 -12.19 11.21 -21.38
CA ILE A 435 -13.37 11.97 -20.98
C ILE A 435 -13.38 13.31 -21.72
N ASP A 436 -14.46 13.51 -22.47
CA ASP A 436 -14.76 14.72 -23.21
C ASP A 436 -15.39 15.77 -22.27
N SER A 437 -14.72 16.91 -22.11
CA SER A 437 -15.21 18.05 -21.33
C SER A 437 -16.22 18.92 -22.09
N THR A 438 -16.40 18.67 -23.39
CA THR A 438 -17.37 19.35 -24.27
C THR A 438 -18.62 18.50 -24.51
N ALA A 439 -18.66 17.30 -23.94
CA ALA A 439 -19.81 16.41 -24.06
C ALA A 439 -21.06 17.10 -23.53
N ARG A 440 -22.19 16.74 -24.14
CA ARG A 440 -23.50 17.20 -23.69
C ARG A 440 -23.77 16.77 -22.25
N LEU A 441 -24.37 17.67 -21.48
CA LEU A 441 -24.57 17.45 -20.05
C LEU A 441 -25.72 16.46 -19.75
N TYR A 442 -26.75 16.43 -20.60
CA TYR A 442 -27.90 15.55 -20.40
C TYR A 442 -28.66 15.23 -21.70
N ASP A 443 -29.49 14.20 -21.59
CA ASP A 443 -30.36 13.65 -22.63
C ASP A 443 -31.81 13.53 -22.14
N PRO A 444 -32.82 13.89 -22.98
CA PRO A 444 -32.70 14.53 -24.30
C PRO A 444 -32.25 16.01 -24.19
N PRO A 445 -31.72 16.62 -25.27
CA PRO A 445 -31.08 17.96 -25.19
C PRO A 445 -32.11 19.08 -25.03
N THR A 446 -33.36 18.78 -25.38
CA THR A 446 -34.51 19.68 -25.28
C THR A 446 -35.15 19.65 -23.90
N ALA A 447 -34.71 18.76 -23.00
CA ALA A 447 -35.27 18.67 -21.65
C ALA A 447 -34.92 19.91 -20.83
N SER A 448 -35.86 20.38 -20.02
CA SER A 448 -35.59 21.44 -19.05
C SER A 448 -35.12 20.85 -17.73
N LEU A 449 -34.03 21.36 -17.16
CA LEU A 449 -33.57 20.91 -15.84
C LEU A 449 -34.50 21.32 -14.70
N THR A 450 -35.33 22.35 -14.91
CA THR A 450 -36.26 22.88 -13.92
C THR A 450 -37.65 23.13 -14.49
N SER A 451 -38.65 23.16 -13.64
CA SER A 451 -40.05 23.40 -13.95
C SER A 451 -40.56 24.64 -13.20
N SER A 452 -41.50 25.36 -13.80
CA SER A 452 -42.26 26.43 -13.12
C SER A 452 -43.37 25.88 -12.23
N LYS A 453 -43.81 24.63 -12.47
CA LYS A 453 -44.76 23.90 -11.61
C LYS A 453 -43.99 23.15 -10.53
N THR A 454 -44.59 23.08 -9.34
CA THR A 454 -44.09 22.26 -8.22
C THR A 454 -43.90 20.81 -8.68
N GLU A 455 -42.72 20.25 -8.41
CA GLU A 455 -42.36 18.88 -8.79
C GLU A 455 -41.39 18.24 -7.80
N VAL A 456 -41.19 16.92 -7.93
CA VAL A 456 -40.12 16.18 -7.25
C VAL A 456 -39.14 15.65 -8.28
N ILE A 457 -37.85 15.92 -8.10
CA ILE A 457 -36.77 15.31 -8.88
C ILE A 457 -36.04 14.30 -8.02
N VAL A 458 -35.99 13.05 -8.46
CA VAL A 458 -35.27 11.96 -7.78
C VAL A 458 -33.98 11.67 -8.52
N ALA A 459 -32.84 11.81 -7.82
CA ALA A 459 -31.54 11.48 -8.37
C ALA A 459 -31.28 9.97 -8.31
N VAL A 460 -30.70 9.39 -9.36
CA VAL A 460 -30.29 7.97 -9.39
C VAL A 460 -28.87 7.87 -9.92
N GLY A 461 -27.98 7.21 -9.18
CA GLY A 461 -26.61 6.95 -9.65
C GLY A 461 -25.62 6.70 -8.53
N PHE A 462 -24.45 6.18 -8.89
CA PHE A 462 -23.38 5.84 -7.95
C PHE A 462 -23.06 7.01 -6.99
N PRO A 463 -22.69 6.75 -5.73
CA PRO A 463 -22.02 7.77 -4.93
C PRO A 463 -20.80 8.31 -5.71
N ALA A 464 -20.42 9.57 -5.49
CA ALA A 464 -19.35 10.23 -6.24
C ALA A 464 -19.52 10.31 -7.78
N SER A 465 -20.73 10.12 -8.32
CA SER A 465 -21.03 10.34 -9.75
C SER A 465 -21.22 11.82 -10.15
N GLY A 466 -21.13 12.75 -9.19
CA GLY A 466 -21.30 14.19 -9.43
C GLY A 466 -22.70 14.75 -9.13
N LYS A 467 -23.62 13.94 -8.59
CA LYS A 467 -25.01 14.35 -8.29
C LYS A 467 -25.13 15.63 -7.48
N SER A 468 -24.52 15.66 -6.31
CA SER A 468 -24.57 16.82 -5.42
C SER A 468 -24.02 18.07 -6.08
N THR A 469 -22.91 17.95 -6.82
CA THR A 469 -22.36 19.07 -7.60
C THR A 469 -23.35 19.53 -8.66
N PHE A 470 -23.90 18.61 -9.45
CA PHE A 470 -24.87 18.92 -10.50
C PHE A 470 -26.09 19.67 -9.97
N PHE A 471 -26.72 19.19 -8.89
CA PHE A 471 -27.88 19.86 -8.32
C PHE A 471 -27.55 21.23 -7.73
N ASN A 472 -26.45 21.34 -6.97
CA ASN A 472 -26.02 22.63 -6.41
C ASN A 472 -25.67 23.66 -7.49
N THR A 473 -25.20 23.22 -8.66
CA THR A 473 -24.90 24.12 -9.78
C THR A 473 -26.13 24.50 -10.59
N HIS A 474 -27.02 23.55 -10.91
CA HIS A 474 -28.05 23.77 -11.94
C HIS A 474 -29.48 23.89 -11.41
N VAL A 475 -29.80 23.30 -10.26
CA VAL A 475 -31.19 23.14 -9.81
C VAL A 475 -31.47 23.90 -8.51
N ILE A 476 -30.62 23.78 -7.50
CA ILE A 476 -30.81 24.45 -6.20
C ILE A 476 -30.83 25.98 -6.31
N PRO A 477 -29.99 26.64 -7.13
CA PRO A 477 -30.08 28.09 -7.34
C PRO A 477 -31.41 28.58 -7.93
N LYS A 478 -32.26 27.67 -8.43
CA LYS A 478 -33.60 27.96 -8.94
C LYS A 478 -34.71 27.83 -7.88
N GLY A 479 -34.34 27.62 -6.62
CA GLY A 479 -35.27 27.62 -5.48
C GLY A 479 -35.77 26.24 -5.06
N TYR A 480 -35.19 25.15 -5.58
CA TYR A 480 -35.55 23.80 -5.16
C TYR A 480 -35.07 23.51 -3.74
N VAL A 481 -35.89 22.80 -2.97
CA VAL A 481 -35.48 22.29 -1.66
C VAL A 481 -34.57 21.09 -1.85
N TYR A 482 -33.38 21.16 -1.25
CA TYR A 482 -32.39 20.09 -1.28
C TYR A 482 -32.63 19.08 -0.16
N VAL A 483 -33.01 17.86 -0.53
CA VAL A 483 -33.21 16.72 0.38
C VAL A 483 -32.08 15.74 0.18
N ASN A 484 -31.27 15.53 1.20
CA ASN A 484 -30.12 14.62 1.17
C ASN A 484 -30.05 13.85 2.49
N ARG A 485 -29.88 12.53 2.40
CA ARG A 485 -29.85 11.65 3.57
C ARG A 485 -28.59 11.82 4.40
N ASP A 486 -27.46 12.15 3.78
CA ASP A 486 -26.19 12.34 4.48
C ASP A 486 -26.26 13.51 5.46
N THR A 487 -27.12 14.52 5.20
CA THR A 487 -27.36 15.65 6.11
C THR A 487 -28.54 15.44 7.05
N LEU A 488 -29.55 14.67 6.64
CA LEU A 488 -30.79 14.43 7.42
C LEU A 488 -30.77 13.15 8.27
N GLY A 489 -29.75 12.30 8.10
CA GLY A 489 -29.53 11.04 8.82
C GLY A 489 -30.36 9.87 8.30
N SER A 490 -31.68 10.02 8.22
CA SER A 490 -32.60 8.92 7.89
C SER A 490 -33.38 9.14 6.60
N TRP A 491 -33.84 8.04 5.98
CA TRP A 491 -34.70 8.15 4.79
C TRP A 491 -36.10 8.67 5.14
N GLN A 492 -36.58 8.40 6.36
CA GLN A 492 -37.85 8.91 6.87
C GLN A 492 -37.80 10.44 6.99
N SER A 493 -36.70 10.98 7.55
CA SER A 493 -36.46 12.43 7.60
C SER A 493 -36.46 13.06 6.20
N CYS A 494 -35.92 12.36 5.20
CA CYS A 494 -35.96 12.82 3.80
C CYS A 494 -37.39 12.88 3.27
N VAL A 495 -38.20 11.85 3.52
CA VAL A 495 -39.61 11.78 3.12
C VAL A 495 -40.40 12.90 3.80
N THR A 496 -40.28 13.07 5.12
CA THR A 496 -40.98 14.12 5.87
C THR A 496 -40.62 15.52 5.38
N LEU A 497 -39.34 15.78 5.08
CA LEU A 497 -38.93 17.08 4.53
C LEU A 497 -39.49 17.30 3.12
N CYS A 498 -39.51 16.25 2.29
CA CYS A 498 -40.11 16.30 0.96
C CYS A 498 -41.60 16.64 1.04
N GLU A 499 -42.38 15.91 1.84
CA GLU A 499 -43.81 16.16 2.05
C GLU A 499 -44.11 17.58 2.55
N ARG A 500 -43.35 18.04 3.56
CA ARG A 500 -43.52 19.40 4.11
C ARG A 500 -43.26 20.46 3.03
N SER A 501 -42.20 20.30 2.25
CA SER A 501 -41.81 21.27 1.22
C SER A 501 -42.85 21.36 0.10
N LEU A 502 -43.45 20.22 -0.29
CA LEU A 502 -44.53 20.18 -1.27
C LEU A 502 -45.80 20.87 -0.76
N LYS A 503 -46.15 20.70 0.53
CA LYS A 503 -47.29 21.42 1.15
C LYS A 503 -47.09 22.94 1.15
N GLU A 504 -45.84 23.40 1.20
CA GLU A 504 -45.47 24.82 1.07
C GLU A 504 -45.38 25.28 -0.41
N GLY A 505 -45.72 24.42 -1.37
CA GLY A 505 -45.68 24.73 -2.80
C GLY A 505 -44.29 24.71 -3.44
N ARG A 506 -43.26 24.25 -2.73
CA ARG A 506 -41.86 24.28 -3.20
C ARG A 506 -41.46 22.98 -3.90
N SER A 507 -40.77 23.09 -5.03
CA SER A 507 -40.20 21.92 -5.71
C SER A 507 -39.05 21.32 -4.91
N VAL A 508 -38.86 20.01 -5.03
CA VAL A 508 -37.90 19.24 -4.22
C VAL A 508 -36.94 18.45 -5.10
N VAL A 509 -35.65 18.46 -4.74
CA VAL A 509 -34.64 17.53 -5.26
C VAL A 509 -34.26 16.54 -4.16
N VAL A 510 -34.28 15.26 -4.49
CA VAL A 510 -33.81 14.18 -3.61
C VAL A 510 -32.45 13.68 -4.12
N ASP A 511 -31.37 14.21 -3.54
CA ASP A 511 -29.99 13.81 -3.84
C ASP A 511 -29.52 12.67 -2.93
N ASN A 512 -30.07 11.49 -3.19
CA ASN A 512 -29.62 10.22 -2.62
C ASN A 512 -29.14 9.30 -3.75
N THR A 513 -28.61 8.12 -3.42
CA THR A 513 -28.17 7.16 -4.45
C THR A 513 -29.35 6.47 -5.15
N ASN A 514 -30.41 6.14 -4.41
CA ASN A 514 -31.67 5.55 -4.90
C ASN A 514 -31.50 4.38 -5.91
N PRO A 515 -30.76 3.31 -5.54
CA PRO A 515 -30.36 2.25 -6.47
C PRO A 515 -31.53 1.40 -6.99
N ASP A 516 -32.53 1.12 -6.17
CA ASP A 516 -33.62 0.17 -6.46
C ASP A 516 -35.00 0.85 -6.50
N PRO A 517 -36.01 0.18 -7.11
CA PRO A 517 -37.37 0.72 -7.21
C PRO A 517 -38.02 0.97 -5.85
N GLU A 518 -37.71 0.17 -4.82
CA GLU A 518 -38.30 0.32 -3.48
C GLU A 518 -37.86 1.64 -2.84
N SER A 519 -36.57 1.98 -2.94
CA SER A 519 -36.01 3.24 -2.46
C SER A 519 -36.61 4.44 -3.20
N ARG A 520 -36.79 4.32 -4.52
CA ARG A 520 -37.37 5.36 -5.37
C ARG A 520 -38.85 5.57 -5.12
N LYS A 521 -39.60 4.48 -4.93
CA LYS A 521 -41.04 4.46 -4.67
C LYS A 521 -41.45 5.39 -3.52
N ARG A 522 -40.63 5.50 -2.48
CA ARG A 522 -40.84 6.39 -1.33
C ARG A 522 -41.09 7.84 -1.74
N TYR A 523 -40.36 8.34 -2.74
CA TYR A 523 -40.49 9.72 -3.20
C TYR A 523 -41.51 9.86 -4.33
N VAL A 524 -41.69 8.83 -5.15
CA VAL A 524 -42.75 8.79 -6.16
C VAL A 524 -44.13 8.82 -5.50
N ASP A 525 -44.33 8.06 -4.43
CA ASP A 525 -45.59 8.02 -3.70
C ASP A 525 -45.90 9.38 -3.04
N VAL A 526 -44.88 10.08 -2.51
CA VAL A 526 -45.01 11.44 -1.98
C VAL A 526 -45.46 12.42 -3.08
N ALA A 527 -44.80 12.40 -4.24
CA ALA A 527 -45.17 13.25 -5.37
C ALA A 527 -46.62 12.97 -5.84
N LYS A 528 -46.98 11.69 -5.94
CA LYS A 528 -48.33 11.26 -6.33
C LYS A 528 -49.39 11.71 -5.32
N ALA A 529 -49.12 11.57 -4.02
CA ALA A 529 -50.04 12.00 -2.96
C ALA A 529 -50.24 13.52 -2.95
N ALA A 530 -49.20 14.29 -3.29
CA ALA A 530 -49.28 15.74 -3.45
C ALA A 530 -49.85 16.20 -4.81
N GLY A 531 -50.14 15.27 -5.73
CA GLY A 531 -50.66 15.60 -7.06
C GLY A 531 -49.67 16.34 -7.96
N VAL A 532 -48.36 16.18 -7.72
CA VAL A 532 -47.29 16.85 -8.50
C VAL A 532 -46.50 15.86 -9.37
N PRO A 533 -45.90 16.30 -10.48
CA PRO A 533 -45.02 15.46 -11.29
C PRO A 533 -43.79 14.97 -10.51
N CYS A 534 -43.34 13.76 -10.85
CA CYS A 534 -42.09 13.19 -10.36
C CYS A 534 -41.18 12.90 -11.55
N ARG A 535 -39.97 13.47 -11.58
CA ARG A 535 -38.96 13.20 -12.62
C ARG A 535 -37.76 12.46 -12.03
N CYS A 536 -37.08 11.69 -12.87
CA CYS A 536 -35.86 10.99 -12.49
C CYS A 536 -34.66 11.57 -13.24
N PHE A 537 -33.60 11.93 -12.51
CA PHE A 537 -32.32 12.31 -13.09
C PHE A 537 -31.34 11.16 -12.89
N HIS A 538 -31.11 10.38 -13.96
CA HIS A 538 -30.27 9.20 -13.95
C HIS A 538 -28.84 9.54 -14.39
N PHE A 539 -27.90 9.53 -13.44
CA PHE A 539 -26.49 9.84 -13.68
C PHE A 539 -25.76 8.64 -14.28
N SER A 540 -25.22 8.82 -15.48
CA SER A 540 -24.66 7.75 -16.30
C SER A 540 -23.24 7.33 -15.95
N ALA A 541 -22.63 7.90 -14.90
CA ALA A 541 -21.25 7.59 -14.53
C ALA A 541 -21.11 6.10 -14.17
N SER A 542 -20.10 5.44 -14.73
CA SER A 542 -19.83 4.02 -14.43
C SER A 542 -19.26 3.83 -13.02
N LEU A 543 -19.17 2.58 -12.56
CA LEU A 543 -18.51 2.24 -11.29
C LEU A 543 -17.06 2.76 -11.28
N GLU A 544 -16.32 2.49 -12.35
CA GLU A 544 -14.91 2.83 -12.49
C GLU A 544 -14.73 4.36 -12.53
N GLN A 545 -15.60 5.07 -13.25
CA GLN A 545 -15.59 6.53 -13.29
C GLN A 545 -15.94 7.14 -11.92
N ALA A 546 -16.93 6.59 -11.22
CA ALA A 546 -17.31 7.09 -9.89
C ALA A 546 -16.20 6.85 -8.84
N LYS A 547 -15.50 5.71 -8.90
CA LYS A 547 -14.30 5.45 -8.09
C LYS A 547 -13.17 6.43 -8.43
N HIS A 548 -12.93 6.69 -9.71
CA HIS A 548 -11.96 7.66 -10.16
C HIS A 548 -12.28 9.07 -9.64
N ASN A 549 -13.54 9.51 -9.77
CA ASN A 549 -14.02 10.79 -9.25
C ASN A 549 -13.85 10.91 -7.73
N ASN A 550 -14.20 9.86 -6.98
CA ASN A 550 -14.00 9.81 -5.53
C ASN A 550 -12.52 10.01 -5.19
N ARG A 551 -11.63 9.28 -5.86
CA ARG A 551 -10.18 9.41 -5.63
C ARG A 551 -9.63 10.77 -6.03
N PHE A 552 -10.13 11.37 -7.12
CA PHE A 552 -9.79 12.73 -7.49
C PHE A 552 -10.17 13.73 -6.39
N ARG A 553 -11.38 13.62 -5.84
CA ARG A 553 -11.84 14.47 -4.73
C ARG A 553 -11.05 14.26 -3.43
N GLU A 554 -10.57 13.04 -3.16
CA GLU A 554 -9.64 12.77 -2.05
C GLU A 554 -8.28 13.47 -2.25
N MET A 555 -7.83 13.63 -3.50
CA MET A 555 -6.52 14.20 -3.85
C MET A 555 -6.54 15.70 -4.10
N ASN A 556 -7.69 16.27 -4.45
CA ASN A 556 -7.89 17.69 -4.69
C ASN A 556 -9.01 18.21 -3.79
N PRO A 557 -8.74 18.39 -2.47
CA PRO A 557 -9.75 18.85 -1.54
C PRO A 557 -10.24 20.24 -1.95
N SER A 558 -11.56 20.37 -2.16
CA SER A 558 -12.27 21.64 -2.23
C SER A 558 -12.42 22.25 -0.82
N GLU A 559 -12.90 23.50 -0.73
CA GLU A 559 -13.24 24.14 0.55
C GLU A 559 -14.23 23.32 1.40
N SER A 560 -15.12 22.53 0.76
CA SER A 560 -15.96 21.55 1.44
C SER A 560 -15.22 20.22 1.68
N LYS A 561 -15.21 19.74 2.94
CA LYS A 561 -14.63 18.44 3.33
C LYS A 561 -15.29 17.30 2.53
N HIS A 562 -14.52 16.64 1.67
CA HIS A 562 -14.99 15.44 0.98
C HIS A 562 -14.99 14.26 1.94
N MET A 563 -16.16 13.68 2.20
CA MET A 563 -16.26 12.40 2.90
C MET A 563 -15.86 11.27 1.95
N LYS A 564 -14.86 10.50 2.36
CA LYS A 564 -14.34 9.36 1.59
C LYS A 564 -15.41 8.29 1.42
N VAL A 565 -15.75 7.97 0.17
CA VAL A 565 -16.63 6.84 -0.14
C VAL A 565 -15.81 5.55 -0.21
N ASN A 566 -16.19 4.55 0.59
CA ASN A 566 -15.52 3.25 0.58
C ASN A 566 -15.99 2.34 -0.57
N ASP A 567 -15.18 1.35 -0.94
CA ASP A 567 -15.51 0.39 -2.01
C ASP A 567 -16.79 -0.40 -1.75
N MET A 568 -17.09 -0.69 -0.47
CA MET A 568 -18.29 -1.45 -0.09
C MET A 568 -19.57 -0.73 -0.51
N ILE A 569 -19.63 0.60 -0.37
CA ILE A 569 -20.79 1.39 -0.77
C ILE A 569 -20.99 1.32 -2.30
N PHE A 570 -19.91 1.44 -3.08
CA PHE A 570 -19.98 1.30 -4.54
C PHE A 570 -20.50 -0.07 -4.98
N HIS A 571 -19.98 -1.14 -4.37
CA HIS A 571 -20.41 -2.50 -4.68
C HIS A 571 -21.83 -2.79 -4.19
N SER A 572 -22.22 -2.24 -3.03
CA SER A 572 -23.60 -2.30 -2.53
C SER A 572 -24.56 -1.63 -3.51
N PHE A 573 -24.24 -0.42 -3.98
CA PHE A 573 -25.02 0.26 -5.01
C PHE A 573 -25.16 -0.61 -6.26
N LYS A 574 -24.04 -1.09 -6.83
CA LYS A 574 -24.04 -1.92 -8.04
C LYS A 574 -24.88 -3.19 -7.89
N LYS A 575 -24.88 -3.80 -6.70
CA LYS A 575 -25.64 -5.01 -6.42
C LYS A 575 -27.16 -4.77 -6.43
N HIS A 576 -27.61 -3.65 -5.88
CA HIS A 576 -29.05 -3.32 -5.77
C HIS A 576 -29.57 -2.50 -6.96
N PHE A 577 -28.67 -1.97 -7.79
CA PHE A 577 -29.04 -1.09 -8.88
C PHE A 577 -29.95 -1.77 -9.92
N LEU A 578 -31.11 -1.16 -10.14
CA LEU A 578 -31.99 -1.42 -11.28
C LEU A 578 -32.27 -0.08 -11.97
N ALA A 579 -32.08 -0.05 -13.29
CA ALA A 579 -32.28 1.15 -14.10
C ALA A 579 -33.69 1.72 -13.90
N PRO A 580 -33.85 3.05 -13.75
CA PRO A 580 -35.16 3.65 -13.55
C PRO A 580 -36.03 3.50 -14.80
N ALA A 581 -37.33 3.28 -14.60
CA ALA A 581 -38.31 3.12 -15.68
C ALA A 581 -39.54 4.01 -15.48
N LEU A 582 -40.16 4.46 -16.58
CA LEU A 582 -41.39 5.28 -16.52
C LEU A 582 -42.54 4.57 -15.80
N SER A 583 -42.57 3.23 -15.85
CA SER A 583 -43.55 2.40 -15.13
C SER A 583 -43.49 2.56 -13.61
N GLU A 584 -42.43 3.12 -13.06
CA GLU A 584 -42.33 3.43 -11.62
C GLU A 584 -43.20 4.62 -11.21
N GLY A 585 -43.69 5.42 -12.18
CA GLY A 585 -44.50 6.62 -11.93
C GLY A 585 -43.78 7.94 -12.23
N TYR A 586 -42.64 7.88 -12.94
CA TYR A 586 -41.95 9.08 -13.42
C TYR A 586 -42.66 9.68 -14.64
N SER A 587 -42.82 11.00 -14.68
CA SER A 587 -43.29 11.72 -15.86
C SER A 587 -42.22 11.85 -16.94
N GLU A 588 -40.95 11.85 -16.53
CA GLU A 588 -39.79 11.97 -17.42
C GLU A 588 -38.55 11.37 -16.74
N ILE A 589 -37.65 10.79 -17.53
CA ILE A 589 -36.33 10.34 -17.07
C ILE A 589 -35.28 11.06 -17.92
N LEU A 590 -34.48 11.91 -17.29
CA LEU A 590 -33.32 12.54 -17.92
C LEU A 590 -32.09 11.69 -17.62
N GLN A 591 -31.28 11.47 -18.65
CA GLN A 591 -29.96 10.91 -18.47
C GLN A 591 -28.95 12.04 -18.29
N ILE A 592 -28.23 12.04 -17.18
CA ILE A 592 -27.22 13.06 -16.85
C ILE A 592 -25.84 12.47 -17.08
N HIS A 593 -25.08 13.07 -17.98
CA HIS A 593 -23.73 12.66 -18.30
C HIS A 593 -22.73 13.31 -17.34
N PHE A 594 -21.65 12.58 -17.04
CA PHE A 594 -20.54 13.17 -16.32
C PHE A 594 -19.72 14.02 -17.29
N VAL A 595 -19.74 15.34 -17.08
CA VAL A 595 -18.91 16.30 -17.78
C VAL A 595 -18.03 16.99 -16.73
N PRO A 596 -16.70 16.80 -16.77
CA PRO A 596 -15.84 17.40 -15.77
C PRO A 596 -15.75 18.91 -15.95
N ASN A 597 -15.73 19.64 -14.83
CA ASN A 597 -15.43 21.07 -14.78
C ASN A 597 -14.28 21.28 -13.79
N PHE A 598 -13.21 21.93 -14.25
CA PHE A 598 -11.98 22.10 -13.48
C PHE A 598 -11.76 23.57 -13.12
N LYS A 599 -11.34 23.81 -11.88
CA LYS A 599 -10.99 25.16 -11.39
C LYS A 599 -9.71 25.72 -12.03
N ASP A 600 -8.78 24.84 -12.39
CA ASP A 600 -7.46 25.19 -12.93
C ASP A 600 -6.89 24.02 -13.75
N SER A 601 -5.83 24.31 -14.52
CA SER A 601 -5.16 23.31 -15.37
C SER A 601 -4.49 22.19 -14.58
N GLN A 602 -4.07 22.43 -13.33
CA GLN A 602 -3.45 21.41 -12.48
C GLN A 602 -4.47 20.35 -12.05
N SER A 603 -5.70 20.79 -11.76
CA SER A 603 -6.84 19.93 -11.45
C SER A 603 -7.22 19.07 -12.65
N GLU A 604 -7.20 19.64 -13.85
CA GLU A 604 -7.41 18.88 -15.08
C GLU A 604 -6.31 17.83 -15.29
N ILE A 605 -5.04 18.22 -15.17
CA ILE A 605 -3.90 17.29 -15.30
C ILE A 605 -3.99 16.16 -14.26
N LEU A 606 -4.41 16.46 -13.03
CA LEU A 606 -4.60 15.45 -11.99
C LEU A 606 -5.77 14.53 -12.29
N PHE A 607 -6.89 15.05 -12.78
CA PHE A 607 -8.05 14.24 -13.14
C PHE A 607 -7.74 13.31 -14.32
N ARG A 608 -7.04 13.81 -15.35
CA ARG A 608 -6.68 13.01 -16.53
C ARG A 608 -5.64 11.91 -16.24
N GLN A 609 -5.07 11.85 -15.04
CA GLN A 609 -4.23 10.73 -14.63
C GLN A 609 -5.08 9.53 -14.24
N PHE A 610 -4.66 8.34 -14.65
CA PHE A 610 -5.13 7.13 -13.98
C PHE A 610 -4.75 7.21 -12.50
N SER A 611 -5.73 6.99 -11.63
CA SER A 611 -5.53 7.06 -10.19
C SER A 611 -5.51 5.69 -9.52
N GLU A 612 -5.91 4.63 -10.23
CA GLU A 612 -5.88 3.24 -9.77
C GLU A 612 -5.38 2.33 -10.89
N GLY A 613 -4.72 1.23 -10.52
CA GLY A 613 -4.12 0.27 -11.44
C GLY A 613 -4.03 -1.10 -10.82
#